data_AF-A0A7L0I6M3-F1
#
_entry.id   AF-A0A7L0I6M3-F1
#
_cell.length_a   1.000
_cell.length_b   1.000
_cell.length_c   1.000
_cell.angle_alpha   90.00
_cell.angle_beta   90.00
_cell.angle_gamma   90.00
#
_symmetry.space_group_name_H-M   'P 1'
#
loop_
_entity.id
_entity.type
_entity.pdbx_description
1 polymer ?
#
loop_
_entity_poly.entity_id
_entity_poly.type
_entity_poly.pdbx_seq_one_letter_code
_entity_poly.pdbx_strand_id
1 'polypeptide(L)'
;FDSLPPAHYKETMSTILLWIQQSETKLSMPQVAVAEYEIMEQRLRELKALQSSLQEQQKGLNYLSTTVEDMSRKAPAEVSQRYRTEIEVVLGRWKKLSAQLVEHCQKLEELMTKLQRFQNDTRTLKKWMAEVDVFLKEEWPALGDSEALEKQLEQC
;
A
#
# COMPACT_ATOMS: atom_id res chain seq x y z
N PHE A 1 6.40 -18.24 45.53
CA PHE A 1 5.75 -18.17 44.21
C PHE A 1 6.36 -17.01 43.46
N ASP A 2 7.09 -17.29 42.38
CA ASP A 2 7.75 -16.23 41.63
C ASP A 2 6.71 -15.55 40.73
N SER A 3 6.21 -14.40 41.15
CA SER A 3 5.22 -13.59 40.43
C SER A 3 5.86 -12.75 39.31
N LEU A 4 7.13 -13.01 39.01
CA LEU A 4 7.89 -12.31 37.99
C LEU A 4 7.74 -13.01 36.64
N PRO A 5 7.59 -12.26 35.54
CA PRO A 5 7.51 -12.83 34.22
C PRO A 5 8.82 -13.53 33.84
N PRO A 6 8.75 -14.64 33.08
CA PRO A 6 9.94 -15.31 32.55
C PRO A 6 10.86 -14.32 31.84
N ALA A 7 12.18 -14.52 31.88
CA ALA A 7 13.12 -13.66 31.16
C ALA A 7 12.77 -13.54 29.67
N HIS A 8 12.34 -14.66 29.07
CA HIS A 8 11.87 -14.72 27.68
C HIS A 8 10.63 -13.85 27.38
N TYR A 9 9.76 -13.62 28.36
CA TYR A 9 8.62 -12.71 28.22
C TYR A 9 9.08 -11.27 28.01
N LYS A 10 10.01 -10.80 28.85
CA LYS A 10 10.52 -9.42 28.77
C LYS A 10 11.27 -9.16 27.46
N GLU A 11 12.06 -10.15 27.02
CA GLU A 11 12.77 -10.09 25.74
C GLU A 11 11.79 -10.04 24.56
N THR A 12 10.80 -10.95 24.53
CA THR A 12 9.79 -10.98 23.46
C THR A 12 8.97 -9.69 23.42
N MET A 13 8.57 -9.17 24.59
CA MET A 13 7.84 -7.90 24.70
C MET A 13 8.65 -6.74 24.11
N SER A 14 9.94 -6.66 24.46
CA SER A 14 10.83 -5.61 23.96
C SER A 14 11.01 -5.69 22.44
N THR A 15 11.19 -6.90 21.91
CA THR A 15 11.30 -7.17 20.47
C THR A 15 10.03 -6.76 19.72
N ILE A 16 8.85 -7.15 20.21
CA ILE A 16 7.57 -6.80 19.58
C ILE A 16 7.32 -5.29 19.64
N LEU A 17 7.58 -4.64 20.78
CA LEU A 17 7.41 -3.19 20.92
C LEU A 17 8.33 -2.41 19.97
N LEU A 18 9.59 -2.83 19.88
CA LEU A 18 10.55 -2.23 18.95
C LEU A 18 10.10 -2.40 17.50
N TRP A 19 9.67 -3.61 17.14
CA TRP A 19 9.16 -3.89 15.80
C TRP A 19 7.91 -3.07 15.48
N ILE A 20 6.94 -2.95 16.39
CA ILE A 20 5.75 -2.12 16.22
C ILE A 20 6.18 -0.66 15.99
N GLN A 21 7.06 -0.13 16.82
CA GLN A 21 7.53 1.26 16.70
C GLN A 21 8.20 1.54 15.35
N GLN A 22 9.07 0.63 14.89
CA GLN A 22 9.72 0.73 13.59
C GLN A 22 8.71 0.65 12.44
N SER A 23 7.71 -0.22 12.55
CA SER A 23 6.67 -0.42 11.55
C SER A 23 5.72 0.77 11.46
N GLU A 24 5.30 1.33 12.59
CA GLU A 24 4.53 2.57 12.68
C GLU A 24 5.28 3.74 12.04
N THR A 25 6.59 3.84 12.28
CA THR A 25 7.45 4.87 11.66
C THR A 25 7.53 4.69 10.15
N LYS A 26 7.68 3.45 9.66
CA LYS A 26 7.68 3.18 8.21
C LYS A 26 6.35 3.53 7.56
N LEU A 27 5.23 3.34 8.25
CA LEU A 27 3.89 3.64 7.73
C LEU A 27 3.53 5.13 7.79
N SER A 28 4.12 5.90 8.72
CA SER A 28 3.88 7.34 8.84
C SER A 28 4.65 8.18 7.81
N MET A 29 5.66 7.60 7.15
CA MET A 29 6.41 8.29 6.09
C MET A 29 5.44 8.71 4.97
N PRO A 30 5.42 10.01 4.58
CA PRO A 30 4.61 10.50 3.47
C PRO A 30 4.92 9.70 2.20
N GLN A 31 3.87 9.33 1.46
CA GLN A 31 4.08 8.72 0.14
C GLN A 31 4.69 9.79 -0.78
N VAL A 32 5.95 9.61 -1.17
CA VAL A 32 6.61 10.43 -2.18
C VAL A 32 5.79 10.36 -3.47
N ALA A 33 5.63 11.50 -4.12
CA ALA A 33 4.76 11.79 -5.26
C ALA A 33 4.14 10.56 -5.96
N VAL A 34 2.82 10.42 -5.80
CA VAL A 34 1.94 9.40 -6.39
C VAL A 34 1.77 9.61 -7.91
N ALA A 35 2.86 9.69 -8.65
CA ALA A 35 2.87 9.99 -10.09
C ALA A 35 3.75 9.04 -10.91
N GLU A 36 4.75 8.40 -10.30
CA GLU A 36 5.62 7.44 -10.98
C GLU A 36 5.24 6.02 -10.58
N TYR A 37 4.86 5.21 -11.58
CA TYR A 37 4.35 3.85 -11.36
C TYR A 37 5.41 2.97 -10.68
N GLU A 38 6.68 3.13 -11.04
CA GLU A 38 7.82 2.38 -10.50
C GLU A 38 8.02 2.67 -9.00
N ILE A 39 7.86 3.93 -8.58
CA ILE A 39 7.93 4.33 -7.17
C ILE A 39 6.77 3.73 -6.38
N MET A 40 5.56 3.77 -6.95
CA MET A 40 4.37 3.18 -6.33
C MET A 40 4.52 1.66 -6.19
N GLU A 41 5.05 0.99 -7.21
CA GLU A 41 5.30 -0.45 -7.18
C GLU A 41 6.35 -0.83 -6.12
N GLN A 42 7.44 -0.07 -6.04
CA GLN A 42 8.46 -0.26 -5.00
C GLN A 42 7.84 -0.10 -3.61
N ARG A 43 7.01 0.93 -3.42
CA ARG A 43 6.34 1.14 -2.14
C ARG A 43 5.37 0.00 -1.80
N LEU A 44 4.64 -0.53 -2.79
CA LEU A 44 3.76 -1.68 -2.59
C LEU A 44 4.54 -2.92 -2.16
N ARG A 45 5.72 -3.18 -2.75
CA ARG A 45 6.61 -4.28 -2.33
C ARG A 45 7.03 -4.13 -0.87
N GLU A 46 7.41 -2.93 -0.44
CA GLU A 46 7.78 -2.67 0.96
C GLU A 46 6.64 -2.92 1.93
N LEU A 47 5.41 -2.47 1.60
CA LEU A 47 4.24 -2.70 2.43
C LEU A 47 3.87 -4.20 2.49
N LYS A 48 3.96 -4.92 1.38
CA LYS A 48 3.76 -6.38 1.35
C LYS A 48 4.81 -7.13 2.16
N ALA A 49 6.08 -6.71 2.10
CA ALA A 49 7.12 -7.26 2.96
C ALA A 49 6.84 -7.00 4.45
N LEU A 50 6.32 -5.81 4.78
CA LEU A 50 5.90 -5.50 6.14
C LEU A 50 4.71 -6.36 6.60
N GLN A 51 3.77 -6.70 5.70
CA GLN A 51 2.66 -7.62 6.01
C GLN A 51 3.19 -9.02 6.33
N SER A 52 4.15 -9.53 5.56
CA SER A 52 4.78 -10.82 5.85
C SER A 52 5.50 -10.79 7.21
N SER A 53 6.24 -9.72 7.50
CA SER A 53 6.91 -9.54 8.79
C SER A 53 5.91 -9.50 9.95
N LEU A 54 4.74 -8.87 9.77
CA LEU A 54 3.65 -8.87 10.75
C LEU A 54 3.17 -10.30 11.04
N GLN A 55 3.02 -11.14 10.01
CA GLN A 55 2.63 -12.54 10.20
C GLN A 55 3.68 -13.34 10.98
N GLU A 56 4.98 -13.08 10.75
CA GLU A 56 6.06 -13.72 11.50
C GLU A 56 6.04 -13.35 12.99
N GLN A 57 5.80 -12.07 13.29
CA GLN A 57 5.74 -11.56 14.67
C GLN A 57 4.48 -11.98 15.43
N GLN A 58 3.42 -12.45 14.74
CA GLN A 58 2.17 -12.90 15.35
C GLN A 58 2.37 -14.02 16.40
N LYS A 59 3.35 -14.92 16.19
CA LYS A 59 3.67 -15.98 17.16
C LYS A 59 4.16 -15.41 18.49
N GLY A 60 5.02 -14.39 18.44
CA GLY A 60 5.51 -13.70 19.64
C GLY A 60 4.39 -13.01 20.40
N LEU A 61 3.48 -12.36 19.67
CA LEU A 61 2.30 -11.72 20.27
C LEU A 61 1.37 -12.73 20.96
N ASN A 62 1.11 -13.87 20.31
CA ASN A 62 0.31 -14.95 20.89
C ASN A 62 0.97 -15.50 22.16
N TYR A 63 2.29 -15.74 22.13
CA TYR A 63 3.06 -16.18 23.30
C TYR A 63 2.93 -15.19 24.47
N LEU A 64 3.07 -13.88 24.22
CA LEU A 64 2.92 -12.86 25.25
C LEU A 64 1.52 -12.89 25.86
N SER A 65 0.48 -12.96 25.02
CA SER A 65 -0.92 -13.01 25.48
C SER A 65 -1.19 -14.22 26.37
N THR A 66 -0.80 -15.43 25.95
CA THR A 66 -0.95 -16.65 26.76
C THR A 66 -0.18 -16.56 28.07
N THR A 67 1.06 -16.04 28.02
CA THR A 67 1.89 -15.90 29.22
C THR A 67 1.27 -14.94 30.24
N VAL A 68 0.71 -13.80 29.80
CA VAL A 68 0.00 -12.88 30.71
C VAL A 68 -1.23 -13.53 31.31
N GLU A 69 -1.98 -14.31 30.53
CA GLU A 69 -3.15 -15.02 31.04
C GLU A 69 -2.78 -16.04 32.13
N ASP A 70 -1.75 -16.85 31.89
CA ASP A 70 -1.27 -17.85 32.84
C ASP A 70 -0.70 -17.22 34.12
N MET A 71 0.06 -16.13 34.00
CA MET A 71 0.58 -15.39 35.15
C MET A 71 -0.56 -14.75 35.95
N SER A 72 -1.58 -14.24 35.26
CA SER A 72 -2.73 -13.58 35.89
C SER A 72 -3.53 -14.51 36.80
N ARG A 73 -3.51 -15.82 36.54
CA ARG A 73 -4.17 -16.84 37.39
C ARG A 73 -3.44 -17.08 38.72
N LYS A 74 -2.15 -16.74 38.81
CA LYS A 74 -1.27 -17.09 39.94
C LYS A 74 -0.75 -15.86 40.70
N ALA A 75 -0.74 -14.69 40.07
CA ALA A 75 -0.20 -13.46 40.64
C ALA A 75 -1.25 -12.68 41.47
N PRO A 76 -0.82 -11.83 42.43
CA PRO A 76 -1.70 -10.87 43.09
C PRO A 76 -2.43 -9.97 42.08
N ALA A 77 -3.63 -9.50 42.45
CA ALA A 77 -4.51 -8.74 41.57
C ALA A 77 -3.83 -7.51 40.94
N GLU A 78 -3.05 -6.77 41.72
CA GLU A 78 -2.34 -5.56 41.28
C GLU A 78 -1.28 -5.88 40.20
N VAL A 79 -0.49 -6.93 40.42
CA VAL A 79 0.53 -7.39 39.47
C VAL A 79 -0.11 -7.91 38.19
N SER A 80 -1.18 -8.70 38.32
CA SER A 80 -1.93 -9.21 37.18
C SER A 80 -2.56 -8.08 36.35
N GLN A 81 -3.15 -7.08 37.00
CA GLN A 81 -3.77 -5.94 36.31
C GLN A 81 -2.73 -5.14 35.52
N ARG A 82 -1.53 -4.95 36.06
CA ARG A 82 -0.43 -4.27 35.37
C ARG A 82 -0.06 -4.98 34.07
N TYR A 83 0.19 -6.29 34.10
CA TYR A 83 0.56 -7.04 32.89
C TYR A 83 -0.56 -7.14 31.87
N ARG A 84 -1.83 -7.24 32.32
CA ARG A 84 -3.00 -7.18 31.43
C ARG A 84 -3.09 -5.84 30.71
N THR A 85 -2.92 -4.74 31.42
CA THR A 85 -2.94 -3.40 30.82
C THR A 85 -1.79 -3.25 29.80
N GLU A 86 -0.59 -3.74 30.12
CA GLU A 86 0.55 -3.69 29.21
C GLU A 86 0.29 -4.46 27.91
N ILE A 87 -0.20 -5.70 27.99
CA ILE A 87 -0.48 -6.51 26.79
C ILE A 87 -1.65 -5.95 25.98
N GLU A 88 -2.68 -5.39 26.62
CA GLU A 88 -3.80 -4.74 25.95
C GLU A 88 -3.34 -3.56 25.08
N VAL A 89 -2.41 -2.74 25.59
CA VAL A 89 -1.81 -1.64 24.82
C VAL A 89 -1.07 -2.16 23.60
N VAL A 90 -0.26 -3.22 23.75
CA VAL A 90 0.47 -3.82 22.63
C VAL A 90 -0.48 -4.42 21.58
N LEU A 91 -1.51 -5.14 22.02
CA LEU A 91 -2.53 -5.71 21.15
C LEU A 91 -3.33 -4.62 20.42
N GLY A 92 -3.64 -3.51 21.09
CA GLY A 92 -4.30 -2.35 20.50
C GLY A 92 -3.47 -1.72 19.39
N ARG A 93 -2.18 -1.45 19.65
CA ARG A 93 -1.24 -0.93 18.64
C ARG A 93 -1.09 -1.89 17.47
N TRP A 94 -0.95 -3.19 17.75
CA TRP A 94 -0.85 -4.22 16.73
C TRP A 94 -2.06 -4.25 15.80
N LYS A 95 -3.28 -4.26 16.35
CA LYS A 95 -4.52 -4.25 15.56
C LYS A 95 -4.62 -3.01 14.69
N LYS A 96 -4.31 -1.84 15.26
CA LYS A 96 -4.30 -0.57 14.51
C LYS A 96 -3.30 -0.63 13.36
N LEU A 97 -2.06 -1.03 13.65
CA LEU A 97 -0.99 -1.17 12.67
C LEU A 97 -1.38 -2.11 11.52
N SER A 98 -1.94 -3.28 11.86
CA SER A 98 -2.40 -4.28 10.90
C SER A 98 -3.49 -3.72 9.98
N ALA A 99 -4.50 -3.03 10.54
CA ALA A 99 -5.56 -2.41 9.77
C ALA A 99 -5.04 -1.31 8.83
N GLN A 100 -4.19 -0.41 9.34
CA GLN A 100 -3.58 0.66 8.54
C GLN A 100 -2.73 0.11 7.40
N LEU A 101 -1.99 -0.98 7.65
CA LEU A 101 -1.16 -1.61 6.63
C LEU A 101 -2.00 -2.19 5.48
N VAL A 102 -3.14 -2.83 5.79
CA VAL A 102 -4.08 -3.31 4.77
C VAL A 102 -4.67 -2.15 3.98
N GLU A 103 -5.14 -1.11 4.65
CA GLU A 103 -5.70 0.08 4.01
C GLU A 103 -4.69 0.76 3.06
N HIS A 104 -3.44 0.91 3.50
CA HIS A 104 -2.38 1.51 2.69
C HIS A 104 -2.06 0.69 1.44
N CYS A 105 -2.00 -0.64 1.54
CA CYS A 105 -1.82 -1.51 0.38
C CYS A 105 -2.96 -1.34 -0.62
N GLN A 106 -4.21 -1.45 -0.15
CA GLN A 106 -5.39 -1.35 -1.02
C GLN A 106 -5.48 -0.01 -1.73
N LYS A 107 -5.27 1.09 -0.99
CA LYS A 107 -5.29 2.44 -1.55
C LYS A 107 -4.20 2.64 -2.59
N LEU A 108 -3.00 2.10 -2.35
CA LEU A 108 -1.90 2.20 -3.30
C LEU A 108 -2.18 1.41 -4.57
N GLU A 109 -2.69 0.17 -4.46
CA GLU A 109 -3.09 -0.66 -5.61
C GLU A 109 -4.22 0.00 -6.43
N GLU A 110 -5.19 0.63 -5.78
CA GLU A 110 -6.24 1.42 -6.44
C GLU A 110 -5.66 2.59 -7.23
N LEU A 111 -4.75 3.36 -6.61
CA LEU A 111 -4.10 4.50 -7.28
C LEU A 111 -3.23 4.05 -8.46
N MET A 112 -2.50 2.93 -8.32
CA MET A 112 -1.71 2.35 -9.42
C MET A 112 -2.61 1.97 -10.61
N THR A 113 -3.77 1.37 -10.33
CA THR A 113 -4.75 1.00 -11.36
C THR A 113 -5.29 2.23 -12.10
N LYS A 114 -5.60 3.31 -11.35
CA LYS A 114 -6.03 4.58 -11.94
C LYS A 114 -4.95 5.21 -12.80
N LEU A 115 -3.69 5.20 -12.34
CA LEU A 115 -2.55 5.74 -13.09
C LEU A 115 -2.34 4.98 -14.41
N GLN A 116 -2.37 3.64 -14.38
CA GLN A 116 -2.24 2.82 -15.59
C GLN A 116 -3.34 3.11 -16.60
N ARG A 117 -4.59 3.23 -16.15
CA ARG A 117 -5.71 3.60 -17.02
C ARG A 117 -5.49 4.97 -17.66
N PHE A 118 -5.13 5.98 -16.86
CA PHE A 118 -4.85 7.32 -17.35
C PHE A 118 -3.72 7.34 -18.39
N GLN A 119 -2.63 6.60 -18.14
CA GLN A 119 -1.52 6.47 -19.09
C GLN A 119 -1.96 5.81 -20.41
N ASN A 120 -2.81 4.79 -20.34
CA ASN A 120 -3.35 4.12 -21.52
C ASN A 120 -4.29 5.03 -22.33
N ASP A 121 -5.20 5.73 -21.65
CA ASP A 121 -6.14 6.66 -22.28
C ASP A 121 -5.37 7.81 -22.96
N THR A 122 -4.34 8.34 -22.29
CA THR A 122 -3.45 9.36 -22.85
C THR A 122 -2.69 8.85 -24.08
N ARG A 123 -2.20 7.61 -24.06
CA ARG A 123 -1.52 7.00 -25.21
C ARG A 123 -2.46 6.85 -26.40
N THR A 124 -3.68 6.37 -26.15
CA THR A 124 -4.72 6.20 -27.19
C THR A 124 -5.07 7.55 -27.81
N LEU A 125 -5.28 8.59 -27.00
CA LEU A 125 -5.59 9.93 -27.48
C LEU A 125 -4.45 10.50 -28.32
N LYS A 126 -3.20 10.38 -27.87
CA LYS A 126 -2.03 10.83 -28.64
C LYS A 126 -1.92 10.15 -30.00
N LYS A 127 -2.20 8.84 -30.06
CA LYS A 127 -2.21 8.08 -31.31
C LYS A 127 -3.31 8.59 -32.25
N TRP A 128 -4.53 8.74 -31.74
CA TRP A 128 -5.65 9.27 -32.53
C TRP A 128 -5.37 10.68 -33.07
N MET A 129 -4.82 11.57 -32.24
CA MET A 129 -4.43 12.91 -32.68
C MET A 129 -3.39 12.87 -33.83
N ALA A 130 -2.40 11.98 -33.73
CA ALA A 130 -1.40 11.81 -34.79
C ALA A 130 -2.03 11.27 -36.10
N GLU A 131 -2.99 10.35 -36.01
CA GLU A 131 -3.74 9.84 -37.18
C GLU A 131 -4.57 10.94 -37.83
N VAL A 132 -5.27 11.77 -37.05
CA VAL A 132 -6.03 12.93 -37.54
C VAL A 132 -5.10 13.96 -38.20
N ASP A 133 -3.94 14.23 -37.60
CA ASP A 133 -2.95 15.15 -38.17
C ASP A 133 -2.42 14.67 -39.52
N VAL A 134 -2.23 13.36 -39.70
CA VAL A 134 -1.83 12.76 -40.98
C VAL A 134 -2.97 12.89 -42.00
N PHE A 135 -4.18 12.47 -41.61
CA PHE A 135 -5.37 12.52 -42.47
C PHE A 135 -5.62 13.94 -43.01
N LEU A 136 -5.61 14.96 -42.13
CA LEU A 136 -5.78 16.35 -42.53
C LEU A 136 -4.68 16.84 -43.48
N LYS A 137 -3.43 16.39 -43.30
CA LYS A 137 -2.32 16.76 -44.19
C LYS A 137 -2.37 16.05 -45.54
N GLU A 138 -2.99 14.88 -45.64
CA GLU A 138 -3.14 14.13 -46.90
C GLU A 138 -4.37 14.58 -47.70
N GLU A 139 -5.45 14.99 -47.04
CA GLU A 139 -6.70 15.40 -47.68
C GLU A 139 -6.68 16.89 -48.12
N TRP A 140 -5.95 17.76 -47.42
CA TRP A 140 -5.81 19.17 -47.78
C TRP A 140 -5.12 19.42 -49.14
N PRO A 141 -4.06 18.68 -49.53
CA PRO A 141 -3.50 18.71 -50.89
C PRO A 141 -4.50 18.31 -51.98
N ALA A 142 -5.41 17.37 -51.70
CA ALA A 142 -6.40 16.90 -52.65
C ALA A 142 -7.53 17.93 -52.90
N LEU A 143 -7.87 18.74 -51.89
CA LEU A 143 -8.82 19.85 -52.02
C LEU A 143 -8.22 21.11 -52.67
N GLY A 144 -6.89 21.23 -52.71
CA GLY A 144 -6.19 22.39 -53.27
C GLY A 144 -6.08 22.38 -54.79
N ASP A 145 -6.30 21.24 -55.45
CA ASP A 145 -6.35 21.12 -56.90
C ASP A 145 -7.80 21.23 -57.40
N SER A 146 -8.34 22.45 -57.30
CA SER A 146 -9.69 22.78 -57.78
C SER A 146 -9.89 22.39 -59.24
N GLU A 147 -8.82 22.39 -60.05
CA GLU A 147 -8.84 22.04 -61.46
C GLU A 147 -9.03 20.52 -61.67
N ALA A 148 -8.40 19.70 -60.82
CA ALA A 148 -8.61 18.24 -60.83
C ALA A 148 -10.01 17.84 -60.33
N LEU A 149 -10.55 18.55 -59.33
CA LEU A 149 -11.90 18.34 -58.81
C LEU A 149 -12.99 18.73 -59.83
N GLU A 150 -12.84 19.85 -60.54
CA GLU A 150 -13.77 20.27 -61.60
C GLU A 150 -13.82 19.26 -62.75
N LYS A 151 -12.66 18.74 -63.20
CA LYS A 151 -12.62 17.71 -64.24
C LYS A 151 -13.32 16.40 -63.87
N GLN A 152 -13.34 16.01 -62.59
CA GLN A 152 -14.06 14.82 -62.15
C GLN A 152 -15.58 15.02 -62.10
N LEU A 153 -16.05 16.25 -61.88
CA LEU A 153 -17.48 16.58 -61.89
C LEU A 153 -18.05 16.67 -63.31
N GLU A 154 -17.27 17.08 -64.31
CA GLU A 154 -17.69 17.11 -65.72
C GLU A 154 -17.82 15.72 -66.37
N GLN A 155 -17.28 14.68 -65.74
CA GLN A 155 -17.33 13.29 -66.24
C GLN A 155 -18.47 12.45 -65.63
N CYS A 156 -19.25 13.02 -64.70
CA CYS A 156 -20.52 12.45 -64.21
C CYS A 156 -21.71 13.05 -64.96
#